data_AF-A0AAV6VSN4-F1
#
_entry.id   AF-A0AAV6VSN4-F1
#
_cell.length_a   1.000
_cell.length_b   1.000
_cell.length_c   1.000
_cell.angle_alpha   90.00
_cell.angle_beta   90.00
_cell.angle_gamma   90.00
#
_symmetry.space_group_name_H-M   'P 1'
#
loop_
_entity.id
_entity.type
_entity.pdbx_description
1 polymer ?
#
loop_
_entity_poly.entity_id
_entity_poly.type
_entity_poly.pdbx_seq_one_letter_code
_entity_poly.pdbx_strand_id
1 'polypeptide(L)'
;MGGGGGEIRKKKLKIILISRKRDGAVCGRSNPDEALFSVATKHSAPENATERTLPSAMACDKKWLPLESNPDVMNKFLSQVGVPDDFTLLDVIDLDDEPHYNLPTKVKAVLLLFPTGEQHEAFVASEQESIESEGQVVSDRVYFMKVDANNASGTVSLIHAVANADEEMQLGGESTLKEFLERTADMSPEERGQELEMDENLCSVHESLSKEGQTEAPAPDEETNLHFITFVSVDEQLYELDARKNFPINHGSTSMETLLKLIIVEMGQYYHPIKLVKSRWTTPFNCKMYENNNDRKATVLQAETTTLQ
;
A
#
# COMPACT_ATOMS: atom_id res chain seq x y z
N MET A 1 -0.27 35.90 37.65
CA MET A 1 0.76 35.36 36.74
C MET A 1 0.65 33.85 36.78
N GLY A 2 0.67 33.21 35.60
CA GLY A 2 0.78 31.75 35.47
C GLY A 2 -0.40 31.07 34.79
N GLY A 3 -0.64 31.38 33.52
CA GLY A 3 -1.47 30.54 32.65
C GLY A 3 -0.64 29.33 32.20
N GLY A 4 -1.06 28.13 32.62
CA GLY A 4 -0.51 26.88 32.13
C GLY A 4 -1.09 26.57 30.76
N GLY A 5 -0.28 26.77 29.71
CA GLY A 5 -0.61 26.32 28.36
C GLY A 5 -0.65 24.80 28.35
N GLY A 6 -1.85 24.24 28.17
CA GLY A 6 -2.01 22.83 27.83
C GLY A 6 -1.37 22.58 26.48
N GLU A 7 -0.34 21.75 26.45
CA GLU A 7 0.23 21.20 25.24
C GLU A 7 -0.85 20.33 24.57
N ILE A 8 -1.53 20.87 23.56
CA ILE A 8 -2.42 20.10 22.70
C ILE A 8 -1.52 19.14 21.95
N ARG A 9 -1.39 17.90 22.44
CA ARG A 9 -0.80 16.81 21.67
C ARG A 9 -1.61 16.68 20.39
N LYS A 10 -1.12 17.25 19.28
CA LYS A 10 -1.64 16.98 17.96
C LYS A 10 -1.67 15.46 17.79
N LYS A 11 -2.86 14.89 17.60
CA LYS A 11 -3.00 13.45 17.41
C LYS A 11 -2.41 13.14 16.04
N LYS A 12 -1.25 12.48 16.00
CA LYS A 12 -0.63 12.02 14.75
C LYS A 12 -1.61 11.14 13.97
N LEU A 13 -1.75 11.42 12.68
CA LEU A 13 -2.50 10.62 11.72
C LEU A 13 -1.60 9.47 11.24
N LYS A 14 -2.20 8.33 10.91
CA LYS A 14 -1.44 7.11 10.66
C LYS A 14 -1.82 6.46 9.34
N ILE A 15 -0.80 5.96 8.66
CA ILE A 15 -0.90 5.04 7.53
C ILE A 15 -0.48 3.68 8.08
N ILE A 16 -1.19 2.62 7.71
CA ILE A 16 -0.89 1.28 8.20
C ILE A 16 -0.21 0.50 7.09
N LEU A 17 0.91 -0.14 7.39
CA LEU A 17 1.57 -1.12 6.54
C LEU A 17 1.22 -2.51 7.07
N ILE A 18 0.75 -3.38 6.18
CA ILE A 18 0.49 -4.78 6.51
C ILE A 18 1.25 -5.64 5.53
N SER A 19 2.15 -6.46 6.07
CA SER A 19 2.92 -7.43 5.30
C SER A 19 2.48 -8.84 5.65
N ARG A 20 2.25 -9.69 4.65
CA ARG A 20 2.04 -11.11 4.90
C ARG A 20 3.35 -11.76 5.36
N LYS A 21 3.35 -12.30 6.59
CA LYS A 21 4.43 -13.15 7.07
C LYS A 21 4.57 -14.39 6.16
N ARG A 22 5.72 -14.57 5.52
CA ARG A 22 6.10 -15.87 4.96
C ARG A 22 6.22 -16.85 6.11
N ASP A 23 5.64 -18.05 5.98
CA ASP A 23 5.83 -19.13 6.95
C ASP A 23 7.35 -19.32 7.18
N GLY A 24 7.86 -18.93 8.35
CA GLY A 24 9.27 -19.09 8.74
C GLY A 24 10.13 -17.84 8.89
N ALA A 25 9.66 -16.62 8.57
CA ALA A 25 10.46 -15.41 8.78
C ALA A 25 10.25 -14.82 10.20
N VAL A 26 11.26 -14.93 11.06
CA VAL A 26 11.37 -14.17 12.31
C VAL A 26 12.16 -12.90 11.99
N CYS A 27 11.49 -11.75 11.92
CA CYS A 27 12.18 -10.46 11.84
C CYS A 27 12.74 -10.13 13.24
N GLY A 28 13.95 -10.62 13.51
CA GLY A 28 14.68 -10.38 14.74
C GLY A 28 15.51 -9.10 14.62
N ARG A 29 15.34 -8.18 15.58
CA ARG A 29 16.25 -7.04 15.76
C ARG A 29 17.64 -7.53 16.15
N SER A 30 18.69 -6.98 15.54
CA SER A 30 20.01 -6.93 16.15
C SER A 30 20.67 -5.57 15.92
N ASN A 31 21.20 -5.04 17.02
CA ASN A 31 21.88 -3.77 17.23
C ASN A 31 23.18 -3.65 16.39
N PRO A 32 23.70 -2.43 16.12
CA PRO A 32 24.84 -2.21 15.26
C PRO A 32 26.15 -2.28 16.04
N ASP A 33 27.20 -2.85 15.45
CA ASP A 33 28.59 -2.50 15.76
C ASP A 33 29.44 -2.63 14.49
N GLU A 34 30.15 -1.54 14.23
CA GLU A 34 31.32 -1.28 13.38
C GLU A 34 31.74 -2.27 12.28
N ALA A 35 31.92 -1.73 11.06
CA ALA A 35 33.22 -1.82 10.38
C ALA A 35 33.34 -0.78 9.25
N LEU A 36 34.23 0.18 9.49
CA LEU A 36 34.89 1.05 8.52
C LEU A 36 35.55 0.24 7.39
N PHE A 37 35.44 0.67 6.13
CA PHE A 37 36.58 0.60 5.19
C PHE A 37 36.43 1.63 4.06
N SER A 38 37.47 2.45 3.90
CA SER A 38 37.68 3.34 2.75
C SER A 38 38.25 2.58 1.55
N VAL A 39 38.08 3.08 0.33
CA VAL A 39 39.19 3.36 -0.61
C VAL A 39 38.69 4.14 -1.83
N ALA A 40 39.61 4.95 -2.36
CA ALA A 40 39.41 6.09 -3.23
C ALA A 40 39.38 5.81 -4.75
N THR A 41 38.67 6.70 -5.46
CA THR A 41 38.89 7.32 -6.79
C THR A 41 39.76 6.64 -7.86
N LYS A 42 39.29 6.70 -9.12
CA LYS A 42 40.03 7.32 -10.25
C LYS A 42 39.15 7.63 -11.47
N HIS A 43 39.34 8.83 -12.01
CA HIS A 43 38.82 9.39 -13.27
C HIS A 43 39.40 8.70 -14.52
N SER A 44 38.64 8.70 -15.62
CA SER A 44 39.02 9.37 -16.89
C SER A 44 38.02 9.08 -18.03
N ALA A 45 37.56 10.13 -18.71
CA ALA A 45 36.98 10.11 -20.07
C ALA A 45 38.10 10.20 -21.13
N PRO A 46 37.83 9.98 -22.44
CA PRO A 46 37.35 11.09 -23.27
C PRO A 46 36.35 10.72 -24.41
N GLU A 47 35.94 11.79 -25.08
CA GLU A 47 34.88 12.04 -26.07
C GLU A 47 35.05 11.38 -27.46
N ASN A 48 33.94 11.16 -28.19
CA ASN A 48 33.76 11.70 -29.54
C ASN A 48 32.29 11.72 -29.99
N ALA A 49 31.93 12.75 -30.75
CA ALA A 49 30.56 13.10 -31.16
C ALA A 49 30.18 12.57 -32.56
N THR A 50 28.91 12.19 -32.77
CA THR A 50 28.17 12.42 -34.03
C THR A 50 26.65 12.21 -33.86
N GLU A 51 25.90 13.06 -34.56
CA GLU A 51 24.46 13.05 -34.89
C GLU A 51 23.42 13.48 -33.83
N ARG A 52 22.83 14.65 -34.09
CA ARG A 52 21.71 15.24 -33.36
C ARG A 52 20.40 14.56 -33.76
N THR A 53 19.96 13.63 -32.94
CA THR A 53 18.54 13.37 -32.67
C THR A 53 18.14 14.15 -31.43
N LEU A 54 16.97 14.79 -31.46
CA LEU A 54 16.40 15.48 -30.30
C LEU A 54 16.32 14.47 -29.14
N PRO A 55 16.88 14.76 -27.95
CA PRO A 55 16.81 13.82 -26.85
C PRO A 55 15.34 13.68 -26.45
N SER A 56 14.81 12.47 -26.56
CA SER A 56 13.73 12.01 -25.71
C SER A 56 14.12 12.41 -24.29
N ALA A 57 13.31 13.22 -23.61
CA ALA A 57 13.46 13.38 -22.17
C ALA A 57 13.58 11.96 -21.59
N MET A 58 14.67 11.69 -20.87
CA MET A 58 14.96 10.33 -20.45
C MET A 58 14.02 9.96 -19.31
N ALA A 59 13.21 8.92 -19.53
CA ALA A 59 12.56 8.20 -18.45
C ALA A 59 13.62 7.71 -17.45
N CYS A 60 13.18 7.29 -16.26
CA CYS A 60 14.00 6.51 -15.35
C CYS A 60 14.50 5.25 -16.09
N ASP A 61 15.67 5.36 -16.73
CA ASP A 61 16.31 4.33 -17.56
C ASP A 61 16.78 3.12 -16.72
N LYS A 62 16.46 3.14 -15.42
CA LYS A 62 16.81 2.13 -14.43
C LYS A 62 15.55 1.38 -14.04
N LYS A 63 15.57 0.05 -14.22
CA LYS A 63 14.57 -0.84 -13.62
C LYS A 63 14.45 -0.52 -12.13
N TRP A 64 13.23 -0.28 -11.67
CA TRP A 64 12.95 -0.02 -10.26
C TRP A 64 13.35 -1.25 -9.43
N LEU A 65 13.95 -1.02 -8.28
CA LEU A 65 14.23 -2.07 -7.30
C LEU A 65 13.06 -2.14 -6.32
N PRO A 66 12.65 -3.33 -5.85
CA PRO A 66 11.52 -3.41 -4.95
C PRO A 66 11.84 -2.71 -3.62
N LEU A 67 10.92 -1.87 -3.15
CA LEU A 67 11.01 -1.31 -1.80
C LEU A 67 10.73 -2.38 -0.76
N GLU A 68 11.56 -2.44 0.29
CA GLU A 68 11.30 -3.31 1.43
C GLU A 68 10.02 -2.87 2.16
N SER A 69 9.16 -3.83 2.52
CA SER A 69 7.99 -3.61 3.38
C SER A 69 8.41 -3.34 4.80
N ASN A 70 8.91 -2.14 5.02
CA ASN A 70 9.51 -1.72 6.27
C ASN A 70 9.08 -0.27 6.57
N PRO A 71 8.38 -0.03 7.70
CA PRO A 71 7.93 1.32 8.04
C PRO A 71 9.10 2.30 8.19
N ASP A 72 10.30 1.87 8.58
CA ASP A 72 11.46 2.77 8.72
C ASP A 72 11.92 3.29 7.35
N VAL A 73 11.98 2.43 6.33
CA VAL A 73 12.33 2.80 4.95
C VAL A 73 11.24 3.67 4.34
N MET A 74 9.97 3.28 4.49
CA MET A 74 8.85 4.01 3.90
C MET A 74 8.58 5.36 4.58
N ASN A 75 8.79 5.48 5.89
CA ASN A 75 8.70 6.77 6.57
C ASN A 75 9.81 7.73 6.10
N LYS A 76 11.01 7.23 5.79
CA LYS A 76 12.06 8.05 5.16
C LYS A 76 11.63 8.53 3.78
N PHE A 77 10.98 7.67 2.98
CA PHE A 77 10.41 8.08 1.69
C PHE A 77 9.43 9.24 1.88
N LEU A 78 8.43 9.08 2.76
CA LEU A 78 7.44 10.12 3.05
C LEU A 78 8.09 11.44 3.47
N SER A 79 9.07 11.39 4.36
CA SER A 79 9.80 12.58 4.81
C SER A 79 10.56 13.27 3.66
N GLN A 80 11.29 12.51 2.84
CA GLN A 80 12.06 13.06 1.71
C GLN A 80 11.17 13.70 0.63
N VAL A 81 9.95 13.21 0.45
CA VAL A 81 9.01 13.77 -0.53
C VAL A 81 8.11 14.86 0.06
N GLY A 82 8.33 15.26 1.32
CA GLY A 82 7.70 16.43 1.94
C GLY A 82 6.39 16.18 2.68
N VAL A 83 6.12 14.94 3.09
CA VAL A 83 5.00 14.61 3.97
C VAL A 83 5.32 15.04 5.41
N PRO A 84 4.39 15.71 6.13
CA PRO A 84 4.64 16.16 7.50
C PRO A 84 4.82 15.01 8.51
N ASP A 85 5.65 15.23 9.54
CA ASP A 85 5.92 14.28 10.65
C ASP A 85 4.69 13.95 11.53
N ASP A 86 3.59 14.68 11.33
CA ASP A 86 2.28 14.38 11.91
C ASP A 86 1.64 13.12 11.28
N PHE A 87 2.18 12.64 10.16
CA PHE A 87 1.82 11.39 9.50
C PHE A 87 2.95 10.36 9.61
N THR A 88 2.59 9.10 9.84
CA THR A 88 3.58 8.03 9.93
C THR A 88 2.98 6.69 9.49
N LEU A 89 3.80 5.87 8.82
CA LEU A 89 3.54 4.46 8.63
C LEU A 89 3.85 3.68 9.90
N LEU A 90 2.91 2.82 10.28
CA LEU A 90 3.08 1.82 11.32
C LEU A 90 2.88 0.43 10.73
N ASP A 91 3.74 -0.51 11.15
CA ASP A 91 3.58 -1.91 10.81
C ASP A 91 2.53 -2.58 11.72
N VAL A 92 1.76 -3.50 11.14
CA VAL A 92 0.79 -4.34 11.85
C VAL A 92 1.23 -5.79 11.77
N ILE A 93 1.69 -6.29 12.93
CA ILE A 93 2.31 -7.60 13.07
C ILE A 93 1.27 -8.73 13.12
N ASP A 94 0.07 -8.43 13.62
CA ASP A 94 -0.99 -9.41 13.84
C ASP A 94 -2.38 -8.81 13.59
N LEU A 95 -3.22 -9.57 12.89
CA LEU A 95 -4.62 -9.27 12.61
C LEU A 95 -5.59 -10.25 13.28
N ASP A 96 -5.09 -11.20 14.07
CA ASP A 96 -5.89 -12.19 14.78
C ASP A 96 -6.87 -11.55 15.79
N ASP A 97 -7.92 -12.31 16.16
CA ASP A 97 -9.14 -11.94 16.90
C ASP A 97 -8.96 -11.26 18.28
N GLU A 98 -7.74 -10.96 18.71
CA GLU A 98 -7.52 -10.03 19.82
C GLU A 98 -7.99 -8.64 19.37
N PRO A 99 -8.85 -7.98 20.15
CA PRO A 99 -9.58 -6.84 19.65
C PRO A 99 -8.60 -5.75 19.22
N HIS A 100 -8.82 -5.24 18.01
CA HIS A 100 -8.10 -4.13 17.36
C HIS A 100 -8.07 -2.81 18.18
N TYR A 101 -8.37 -2.84 19.49
CA TYR A 101 -8.29 -1.73 20.45
C TYR A 101 -6.90 -1.08 20.53
N ASN A 102 -5.84 -1.81 20.16
CA ASN A 102 -4.48 -1.26 20.11
C ASN A 102 -4.13 -0.63 18.76
N LEU A 103 -4.95 -0.84 17.73
CA LEU A 103 -4.77 -0.17 16.46
C LEU A 103 -5.27 1.27 16.57
N PRO A 104 -4.62 2.19 15.85
CA PRO A 104 -5.00 3.59 15.92
C PRO A 104 -6.40 3.81 15.35
N THR A 105 -7.16 4.70 15.98
CA THR A 105 -8.53 5.01 15.53
C THR A 105 -8.57 6.04 14.40
N LYS A 106 -7.43 6.61 14.00
CA LYS A 106 -7.32 7.60 12.92
C LYS A 106 -6.35 7.10 11.86
N VAL A 107 -6.88 6.25 10.98
CA VAL A 107 -6.15 5.68 9.84
C VAL A 107 -6.59 6.42 8.58
N LYS A 108 -5.64 6.84 7.75
CA LYS A 108 -5.92 7.48 6.46
C LYS A 108 -5.83 6.53 5.27
N ALA A 109 -4.89 5.58 5.36
CA ALA A 109 -4.68 4.57 4.35
C ALA A 109 -4.10 3.30 4.96
N VAL A 110 -4.29 2.17 4.27
CA VAL A 110 -3.66 0.89 4.58
C VAL A 110 -2.95 0.39 3.33
N LEU A 111 -1.65 0.14 3.42
CA LEU A 111 -0.87 -0.52 2.39
C LEU A 111 -0.80 -2.01 2.71
N LEU A 112 -1.06 -2.84 1.71
CA LEU A 112 -0.98 -4.29 1.82
C LEU A 112 0.10 -4.82 0.88
N LEU A 113 1.06 -5.56 1.42
CA LEU A 113 1.97 -6.40 0.64
C LEU A 113 1.49 -7.85 0.65
N PHE A 114 1.23 -8.42 -0.53
CA PHE A 114 0.78 -9.80 -0.67
C PHE A 114 1.44 -10.50 -1.86
N PRO A 115 1.56 -11.84 -1.83
CA PRO A 115 2.07 -12.60 -2.95
C PRO A 115 1.05 -12.70 -4.09
N THR A 116 1.52 -12.51 -5.32
CA THR A 116 0.73 -12.67 -6.54
C THR A 116 1.05 -14.00 -7.23
N GLY A 117 0.12 -14.48 -8.05
CA GLY A 117 0.25 -15.69 -8.85
C GLY A 117 -1.04 -15.98 -9.62
N GLU A 118 -1.08 -17.09 -10.36
CA GLU A 118 -2.16 -17.41 -11.30
C GLU A 118 -3.58 -17.30 -10.71
N GLN A 119 -3.78 -17.74 -9.46
CA GLN A 119 -5.09 -17.67 -8.80
C GLN A 119 -5.53 -16.23 -8.54
N HIS A 120 -4.60 -15.36 -8.17
CA HIS A 120 -4.89 -13.94 -7.95
C HIS A 120 -5.14 -13.24 -9.28
N GLU A 121 -4.37 -13.55 -10.32
CA GLU A 121 -4.60 -13.00 -11.67
C GLU A 121 -5.96 -13.41 -12.23
N ALA A 122 -6.37 -14.67 -12.03
CA ALA A 122 -7.71 -15.13 -12.41
C ALA A 122 -8.83 -14.40 -11.63
N PHE A 123 -8.62 -14.15 -10.34
CA PHE A 123 -9.55 -13.36 -9.53
C PHE A 123 -9.67 -11.92 -10.06
N VAL A 124 -8.54 -11.25 -10.31
CA VAL A 124 -8.52 -9.88 -10.86
C VAL A 124 -9.22 -9.82 -12.22
N ALA A 125 -8.98 -10.80 -13.10
CA ALA A 125 -9.66 -10.86 -14.40
C ALA A 125 -11.19 -11.03 -14.24
N SER A 126 -11.63 -11.88 -13.32
CA SER A 126 -13.06 -12.08 -13.04
C SER A 126 -13.72 -10.86 -12.41
N GLU A 127 -13.03 -10.17 -11.50
CA GLU A 127 -13.52 -8.93 -10.88
C GLU A 127 -13.64 -7.82 -11.92
N GLN A 128 -12.63 -7.69 -12.79
CA GLN A 128 -12.63 -6.75 -13.91
C GLN A 128 -13.84 -6.97 -14.83
N GLU A 129 -14.08 -8.21 -15.26
CA GLU A 129 -15.21 -8.54 -16.15
C GLU A 129 -16.56 -8.23 -15.49
N SER A 130 -16.73 -8.58 -14.20
CA SER A 130 -17.96 -8.27 -13.47
C SER A 130 -18.20 -6.77 -13.40
N ILE A 131 -17.18 -5.97 -13.05
CA ILE A 131 -17.31 -4.52 -12.95
C ILE A 131 -17.54 -3.85 -14.31
N GLU A 132 -16.90 -4.32 -15.38
CA GLU A 132 -17.17 -3.79 -16.73
C GLU A 132 -18.60 -4.08 -17.18
N SER A 133 -19.18 -5.20 -16.74
CA SER A 133 -20.54 -5.60 -17.10
C SER A 133 -21.63 -4.94 -16.24
N GLU A 134 -21.40 -4.81 -14.93
CA GLU A 134 -22.37 -4.32 -13.95
C GLU A 134 -22.20 -2.83 -13.66
N GLY A 135 -21.00 -2.30 -13.90
CA GLY A 135 -20.60 -0.94 -13.55
C GLY A 135 -20.22 -0.80 -12.07
N GLN A 136 -19.47 0.26 -11.78
CA GLN A 136 -19.27 0.75 -10.43
C GLN A 136 -19.26 2.28 -10.43
N VAL A 137 -19.39 2.89 -9.26
CA VAL A 137 -19.26 4.34 -9.08
C VAL A 137 -17.93 4.64 -8.42
N VAL A 138 -17.08 5.38 -9.10
CA VAL A 138 -15.81 5.91 -8.57
C VAL A 138 -15.94 7.41 -8.46
N SER A 139 -15.59 7.99 -7.31
CA SER A 139 -15.57 9.44 -7.15
C SER A 139 -14.46 10.06 -8.00
N ASP A 140 -14.77 11.19 -8.66
CA ASP A 140 -13.79 11.98 -9.41
C ASP A 140 -12.67 12.54 -8.51
N ARG A 141 -12.85 12.53 -7.19
CA ARG A 141 -11.81 12.92 -6.22
C ARG A 141 -10.75 11.85 -5.99
N VAL A 142 -10.97 10.61 -6.45
CA VAL A 142 -9.99 9.54 -6.29
C VAL A 142 -8.80 9.80 -7.20
N TYR A 143 -7.65 10.06 -6.60
CA TYR A 143 -6.38 10.14 -7.32
C TYR A 143 -5.85 8.72 -7.56
N PHE A 144 -5.90 8.28 -8.81
CA PHE A 144 -5.44 6.97 -9.24
C PHE A 144 -4.43 7.09 -10.37
N MET A 145 -3.44 6.21 -10.38
CA MET A 145 -2.44 6.10 -11.44
C MET A 145 -2.19 4.62 -11.73
N LYS A 146 -1.92 4.33 -13.00
CA LYS A 146 -1.54 3.01 -13.47
C LYS A 146 -0.07 3.03 -13.83
N VAL A 147 0.65 2.00 -13.44
CA VAL A 147 2.09 1.89 -13.69
C VAL A 147 2.40 0.48 -14.16
N ASP A 148 3.06 0.39 -15.31
CA ASP A 148 3.50 -0.87 -15.92
C ASP A 148 4.95 -1.22 -15.49
N ALA A 149 5.65 -0.30 -14.83
CA ALA A 149 6.99 -0.53 -14.30
C ALA A 149 7.02 -1.58 -13.17
N ASN A 150 7.72 -2.69 -13.43
CA ASN A 150 8.06 -3.69 -12.43
C ASN A 150 8.70 -3.04 -11.18
N ASN A 151 8.29 -3.51 -9.99
CA ASN A 151 8.81 -3.11 -8.67
C ASN A 151 8.50 -1.66 -8.21
N ALA A 152 7.79 -0.84 -9.00
CA ALA A 152 7.38 0.50 -8.57
C ALA A 152 6.19 0.51 -7.58
N SER A 153 5.54 -0.64 -7.37
CA SER A 153 4.27 -0.76 -6.62
C SER A 153 4.32 -0.18 -5.20
N GLY A 154 5.46 -0.28 -4.52
CA GLY A 154 5.65 0.32 -3.19
C GLY A 154 5.59 1.85 -3.21
N THR A 155 6.26 2.49 -4.18
CA THR A 155 6.22 3.95 -4.35
C THR A 155 4.84 4.41 -4.78
N VAL A 156 4.24 3.73 -5.76
CA VAL A 156 2.88 4.06 -6.23
C VAL A 156 1.87 3.96 -5.09
N SER A 157 1.98 2.94 -4.24
CA SER A 157 1.12 2.77 -3.07
C SER A 157 1.28 3.90 -2.03
N LEU A 158 2.51 4.35 -1.78
CA LEU A 158 2.74 5.51 -0.91
C LEU A 158 2.14 6.80 -1.50
N ILE A 159 2.27 7.00 -2.81
CA ILE A 159 1.67 8.15 -3.50
C ILE A 159 0.15 8.07 -3.43
N HIS A 160 -0.46 6.92 -3.72
CA HIS A 160 -1.90 6.70 -3.59
C HIS A 160 -2.40 7.00 -2.17
N ALA A 161 -1.68 6.55 -1.15
CA ALA A 161 -2.02 6.80 0.25
C ALA A 161 -2.00 8.29 0.60
N VAL A 162 -1.00 9.03 0.11
CA VAL A 162 -0.85 10.47 0.37
C VAL A 162 -1.85 11.29 -0.45
N ALA A 163 -1.96 11.02 -1.75
CA ALA A 163 -2.81 11.79 -2.67
C ALA A 163 -4.31 11.70 -2.33
N ASN A 164 -4.72 10.58 -1.73
CA ASN A 164 -6.10 10.35 -1.30
C ASN A 164 -6.28 10.54 0.22
N ALA A 165 -5.22 10.96 0.94
CA ALA A 165 -5.41 11.44 2.30
C ALA A 165 -6.11 12.80 2.21
N ASP A 166 -7.28 12.89 2.85
CA ASP A 166 -8.12 14.09 2.96
C ASP A 166 -7.33 15.38 3.27
N GLU A 167 -7.95 16.55 3.13
CA GLU A 167 -7.35 17.90 3.24
C GLU A 167 -6.50 18.15 4.51
N GLU A 168 -6.62 17.29 5.52
CA GLU A 168 -5.75 17.24 6.69
C GLU A 168 -4.27 17.00 6.35
N MET A 169 -3.93 16.40 5.20
CA MET A 169 -2.54 16.16 4.77
C MET A 169 -2.00 17.31 3.92
N GLN A 170 -1.55 18.37 4.61
CA GLN A 170 -0.90 19.52 3.95
C GLN A 170 0.58 19.25 3.71
N LEU A 171 0.95 18.91 2.48
CA LEU A 171 2.34 18.75 2.07
C LEU A 171 3.12 20.07 2.19
N GLY A 172 4.42 19.96 2.50
CA GLY A 172 5.30 21.11 2.64
C GLY A 172 5.38 21.97 1.37
N GLY A 173 5.71 23.26 1.51
CA GLY A 173 5.77 24.20 0.38
C GLY A 173 6.81 23.86 -0.69
N GLU A 174 7.86 23.12 -0.32
CA GLU A 174 8.94 22.64 -1.21
C GLU A 174 8.85 21.11 -1.43
N SER A 175 7.67 20.53 -1.25
CA SER A 175 7.44 19.08 -1.41
C SER A 175 7.46 18.68 -2.88
N THR A 176 8.39 17.80 -3.25
CA THR A 176 8.45 17.20 -4.59
C THR A 176 7.18 16.41 -4.92
N LEU A 177 6.61 15.72 -3.93
CA LEU A 177 5.33 15.03 -4.11
C LEU A 177 4.18 16.00 -4.36
N LYS A 178 4.16 17.16 -3.70
CA LYS A 178 3.14 18.18 -3.95
C LYS A 178 3.23 18.68 -5.39
N GLU A 179 4.43 19.02 -5.85
CA GLU A 179 4.64 19.47 -7.24
C GLU A 179 4.21 18.41 -8.26
N PHE A 180 4.51 17.14 -7.98
CA PHE A 180 4.05 16.02 -8.80
C PHE A 180 2.52 15.94 -8.83
N LEU A 181 1.85 15.91 -7.67
CA LEU A 181 0.39 15.81 -7.58
C LEU A 181 -0.34 17.00 -8.23
N GLU A 182 0.20 18.21 -8.09
CA GLU A 182 -0.35 19.41 -8.74
C GLU A 182 -0.17 19.36 -10.27
N ARG A 183 0.99 18.90 -10.75
CA ARG A 183 1.28 18.76 -12.19
C ARG A 183 0.40 17.71 -12.87
N THR A 184 0.05 16.65 -12.16
CA THR A 184 -0.67 15.49 -12.71
C THR A 184 -2.16 15.43 -12.32
N ALA A 185 -2.67 16.48 -11.68
CA ALA A 185 -4.04 16.52 -11.16
C ALA A 185 -5.10 16.22 -12.23
N ASP A 186 -4.97 16.80 -13.42
CA ASP A 186 -5.93 16.67 -14.53
C ASP A 186 -5.58 15.57 -15.55
N MET A 187 -4.53 14.79 -15.28
CA MET A 187 -4.06 13.73 -16.17
C MET A 187 -4.85 12.42 -15.97
N SER A 188 -4.92 11.61 -17.02
CA SER A 188 -5.44 10.24 -16.94
C SER A 188 -4.56 9.36 -16.04
N PRO A 189 -5.08 8.23 -15.52
CA PRO A 189 -4.29 7.28 -14.73
C PRO A 189 -3.02 6.80 -15.43
N GLU A 190 -3.07 6.56 -16.74
CA GLU A 190 -1.94 6.17 -17.56
C GLU A 190 -0.89 7.30 -17.70
N GLU A 191 -1.34 8.52 -17.98
CA GLU A 191 -0.44 9.69 -18.07
C GLU A 191 0.25 9.98 -16.73
N ARG A 192 -0.46 9.83 -15.60
CA ARG A 192 0.12 9.94 -14.25
C ARG A 192 1.25 8.93 -14.02
N GLY A 193 1.10 7.71 -14.54
CA GLY A 193 2.13 6.68 -14.46
C GLY A 193 3.36 7.01 -15.31
N GLN A 194 3.13 7.48 -16.54
CA GLN A 194 4.20 7.95 -17.42
C GLN A 194 4.96 9.11 -16.79
N GLU A 195 4.26 10.09 -16.20
CA GLU A 195 4.92 11.19 -15.49
C GLU A 195 5.73 10.71 -14.29
N LEU A 196 5.27 9.69 -13.55
CA LEU A 196 6.05 9.11 -12.45
C LEU A 196 7.36 8.49 -12.96
N GLU A 197 7.30 7.77 -14.08
CA GLU A 197 8.50 7.17 -14.70
C GLU A 197 9.50 8.22 -15.19
N MET A 198 9.03 9.44 -15.47
CA MET A 198 9.85 10.57 -15.91
C MET A 198 10.30 11.48 -14.75
N ASP A 199 9.78 11.28 -13.54
CA ASP A 199 10.07 12.16 -12.39
C ASP A 199 11.39 11.77 -11.72
N GLU A 200 12.47 12.44 -12.12
CA GLU A 200 13.83 12.19 -11.60
C GLU A 200 13.92 12.30 -10.07
N ASN A 201 13.14 13.19 -9.45
CA ASN A 201 13.17 13.38 -8.00
C ASN A 201 12.59 12.16 -7.28
N LEU A 202 11.38 11.73 -7.66
CA LEU A 202 10.72 10.57 -7.07
C LEU A 202 11.50 9.28 -7.35
N CYS A 203 12.03 9.14 -8.57
CA CYS A 203 12.87 8.00 -8.94
C CYS A 203 14.17 7.96 -8.13
N SER A 204 14.84 9.10 -7.93
CA SER A 204 16.08 9.17 -7.13
C SER A 204 15.82 8.83 -5.67
N VAL A 205 14.71 9.30 -5.09
CA VAL A 205 14.33 8.95 -3.70
C VAL A 205 14.04 7.46 -3.59
N HIS A 206 13.28 6.90 -4.54
CA HIS A 206 13.01 5.47 -4.59
C HIS A 206 14.31 4.65 -4.68
N GLU A 207 15.21 4.95 -5.63
CA GLU A 207 16.45 4.20 -5.84
C GLU A 207 17.38 4.25 -4.61
N SER A 208 17.41 5.38 -3.91
CA SER A 208 18.18 5.49 -2.66
C SER A 208 17.64 4.56 -1.58
N LEU A 209 16.31 4.51 -1.43
CA LEU A 209 15.65 3.79 -0.34
C LEU A 209 15.44 2.30 -0.62
N SER A 210 15.37 1.90 -1.88
CA SER A 210 15.30 0.48 -2.28
C SER A 210 16.57 -0.30 -1.92
N LYS A 211 17.67 0.40 -1.63
CA LYS A 211 18.95 -0.17 -1.18
C LYS A 211 19.11 -0.14 0.36
N GLU A 212 18.15 0.47 1.05
CA GLU A 212 18.07 0.45 2.51
C GLU A 212 17.13 -0.67 2.97
N GLY A 213 17.11 -0.91 4.29
CA GLY A 213 16.29 -1.95 4.90
C GLY A 213 17.14 -2.92 5.70
N GLN A 214 16.51 -4.02 6.08
CA GLN A 214 17.16 -5.10 6.82
C GLN A 214 17.59 -6.25 5.90
N THR A 215 17.13 -6.25 4.66
CA THR A 215 17.45 -7.24 3.64
C THR A 215 18.26 -6.62 2.51
N GLU A 216 19.12 -7.41 1.87
CA GLU A 216 19.80 -6.99 0.65
C GLU A 216 18.78 -6.90 -0.49
N ALA A 217 18.82 -5.80 -1.25
CA ALA A 217 17.98 -5.64 -2.42
C ALA A 217 18.28 -6.75 -3.45
N PRO A 218 17.25 -7.35 -4.08
CA PRO A 218 17.45 -8.36 -5.09
C PRO A 218 18.13 -7.76 -6.33
N ALA A 219 18.61 -8.64 -7.22
CA ALA A 219 19.14 -8.19 -8.49
C ALA A 219 18.03 -7.49 -9.33
N PRO A 220 18.35 -6.46 -10.15
CA PRO A 220 17.33 -5.73 -10.92
C PRO A 220 16.50 -6.59 -11.90
N ASP A 221 16.98 -7.78 -12.24
CA ASP A 221 16.34 -8.76 -13.12
C ASP A 221 15.67 -9.92 -12.37
N GLU A 222 15.77 -9.96 -11.05
CA GLU A 222 15.08 -10.95 -10.23
C GLU A 222 13.59 -10.60 -10.13
N GLU A 223 12.75 -11.54 -10.55
CA GLU A 223 11.30 -11.37 -10.44
C GLU A 223 10.86 -11.48 -8.98
N THR A 224 10.13 -10.47 -8.51
CA THR A 224 9.43 -10.54 -7.24
C THR A 224 7.97 -10.88 -7.48
N ASN A 225 7.45 -11.84 -6.73
CA ASN A 225 6.03 -12.19 -6.75
C ASN A 225 5.25 -11.48 -5.63
N LEU A 226 5.76 -10.36 -5.12
CA LEU A 226 5.13 -9.59 -4.05
C LEU A 226 4.63 -8.27 -4.62
N HIS A 227 3.42 -7.87 -4.25
CA HIS A 227 2.79 -6.66 -4.78
C HIS A 227 2.17 -5.81 -3.68
N PHE A 228 2.37 -4.50 -3.78
CA PHE A 228 1.72 -3.52 -2.92
C PHE A 228 0.44 -2.99 -3.55
N ILE A 229 -0.61 -2.90 -2.73
CA ILE A 229 -1.84 -2.16 -3.03
C ILE A 229 -2.18 -1.23 -1.86
N THR A 230 -3.04 -0.24 -2.12
CA THR A 230 -3.45 0.72 -1.11
C THR A 230 -4.96 0.77 -0.96
N PHE A 231 -5.44 0.74 0.28
CA PHE A 231 -6.82 1.02 0.62
C PHE A 231 -6.95 2.42 1.22
N VAL A 232 -7.91 3.19 0.72
CA VAL A 232 -8.17 4.58 1.15
C VAL A 232 -9.66 4.84 1.33
N SER A 233 -10.01 5.89 2.07
CA SER A 233 -11.38 6.38 2.13
C SER A 233 -11.48 7.74 1.42
N VAL A 234 -12.32 7.81 0.40
CA VAL A 234 -12.64 9.05 -0.34
C VAL A 234 -14.16 9.15 -0.41
N ASP A 235 -14.71 10.31 -0.05
CA ASP A 235 -16.16 10.56 -0.03
C ASP A 235 -16.96 9.45 0.70
N GLU A 236 -16.46 9.03 1.86
CA GLU A 236 -17.05 7.97 2.70
C GLU A 236 -17.21 6.62 1.99
N GLN A 237 -16.48 6.38 0.90
CA GLN A 237 -16.37 5.06 0.25
C GLN A 237 -14.96 4.50 0.43
N LEU A 238 -14.85 3.18 0.53
CA LEU A 238 -13.60 2.44 0.59
C LEU A 238 -13.16 2.13 -0.84
N TYR A 239 -11.96 2.58 -1.19
CA TYR A 239 -11.34 2.28 -2.47
C TYR A 239 -10.09 1.43 -2.28
N GLU A 240 -9.96 0.41 -3.12
CA GLU A 240 -8.70 -0.29 -3.37
C GLU A 240 -8.03 0.29 -4.62
N LEU A 241 -6.76 0.64 -4.48
CA LEU A 241 -5.92 1.22 -5.50
C LEU A 241 -4.77 0.24 -5.78
N ASP A 242 -4.89 -0.50 -6.88
CA ASP A 242 -3.84 -1.34 -7.46
C ASP A 242 -3.44 -0.76 -8.81
N ALA A 243 -2.18 -0.33 -8.93
CA ALA A 243 -1.65 0.29 -10.15
C ALA A 243 -1.66 -0.64 -11.39
N ARG A 244 -1.84 -1.95 -11.20
CA ARG A 244 -1.96 -2.94 -12.29
C ARG A 244 -3.41 -3.14 -12.75
N LYS A 245 -4.40 -2.67 -11.99
CA LYS A 245 -5.82 -2.73 -12.37
C LYS A 245 -6.16 -1.57 -13.31
N ASN A 246 -7.25 -1.72 -14.05
CA ASN A 246 -7.70 -0.68 -14.99
C ASN A 246 -8.32 0.53 -14.29
N PHE A 247 -8.85 0.36 -13.09
CA PHE A 247 -9.54 1.39 -12.32
C PHE A 247 -9.47 1.08 -10.82
N PRO A 248 -9.72 2.08 -9.94
CA PRO A 248 -9.99 1.84 -8.53
C PRO A 248 -11.16 0.87 -8.33
N ILE A 249 -11.11 0.05 -7.28
CA ILE A 249 -12.22 -0.84 -6.90
C ILE A 249 -12.96 -0.24 -5.71
N ASN A 250 -14.25 0.04 -5.87
CA ASN A 250 -15.10 0.53 -4.79
C ASN A 250 -15.66 -0.65 -3.97
N HIS A 251 -15.26 -0.74 -2.70
CA HIS A 251 -15.72 -1.76 -1.74
C HIS A 251 -16.92 -1.29 -0.89
N GLY A 252 -17.52 -0.15 -1.25
CA GLY A 252 -18.70 0.41 -0.61
C GLY A 252 -18.40 1.34 0.55
N SER A 253 -19.43 1.64 1.34
CA SER A 253 -19.38 2.73 2.31
C SER A 253 -18.52 2.43 3.52
N THR A 254 -17.79 3.45 3.98
CA THR A 254 -16.89 3.38 5.12
C THR A 254 -16.87 4.71 5.89
N SER A 255 -16.20 4.70 7.03
CA SER A 255 -15.95 5.86 7.88
C SER A 255 -14.57 5.71 8.50
N MET A 256 -14.03 6.77 9.11
CA MET A 256 -12.76 6.69 9.83
C MET A 256 -12.75 5.58 10.91
N GLU A 257 -13.90 5.26 11.51
CA GLU A 257 -14.02 4.23 12.56
C GLU A 257 -14.13 2.80 12.00
N THR A 258 -14.68 2.65 10.80
CA THR A 258 -14.93 1.35 10.17
C THR A 258 -13.88 0.98 9.13
N LEU A 259 -13.10 1.96 8.65
CA LEU A 259 -12.11 1.80 7.58
C LEU A 259 -11.21 0.59 7.80
N LEU A 260 -10.52 0.55 8.94
CA LEU A 260 -9.59 -0.53 9.25
C LEU A 260 -10.28 -1.89 9.34
N LYS A 261 -11.49 -1.95 9.92
CA LYS A 261 -12.26 -3.19 10.05
C LYS A 261 -12.68 -3.74 8.69
N LEU A 262 -13.20 -2.86 7.82
CA LEU A 262 -13.61 -3.24 6.47
C LEU A 262 -12.42 -3.68 5.65
N ILE A 263 -11.30 -2.96 5.73
CA ILE A 263 -10.06 -3.36 5.06
C ILE A 263 -9.61 -4.75 5.52
N ILE A 264 -9.64 -5.06 6.82
CA ILE A 264 -9.29 -6.41 7.31
C ILE A 264 -10.21 -7.50 6.72
N VAL A 265 -11.51 -7.21 6.56
CA VAL A 265 -12.45 -8.12 5.90
C VAL A 265 -12.10 -8.29 4.43
N GLU A 266 -11.89 -7.20 3.69
CA GLU A 266 -11.54 -7.23 2.27
C GLU A 266 -10.18 -7.90 2.03
N MET A 267 -9.23 -7.69 2.92
CA MET A 267 -7.93 -8.36 2.91
C MET A 267 -8.08 -9.88 2.98
N GLY A 268 -9.14 -10.39 3.59
CA GLY A 268 -9.49 -11.80 3.61
C GLY A 268 -9.40 -12.45 2.23
N GLN A 269 -9.81 -11.75 1.16
CA GLN A 269 -9.75 -12.26 -0.21
C GLN A 269 -8.33 -12.41 -0.78
N TYR A 270 -7.32 -11.77 -0.17
CA TYR A 270 -5.91 -11.91 -0.55
C TYR A 270 -5.20 -13.01 0.26
N TYR A 271 -5.72 -13.33 1.46
CA TYR A 271 -5.18 -14.39 2.32
C TYR A 271 -5.89 -15.75 2.12
N HIS A 272 -7.18 -15.77 1.77
CA HIS A 272 -7.97 -16.99 1.60
C HIS A 272 -7.69 -17.83 0.32
N PRO A 273 -7.35 -17.26 -0.85
CA PRO A 273 -7.11 -18.05 -2.06
C PRO A 273 -6.01 -19.09 -1.86
N ILE A 274 -5.02 -18.79 -1.01
CA ILE A 274 -3.93 -19.71 -0.69
C ILE A 274 -4.33 -20.80 0.35
N LYS A 275 -5.40 -20.57 1.14
CA LYS A 275 -5.99 -21.62 2.01
C LYS A 275 -6.90 -22.59 1.24
N LEU A 276 -7.40 -22.22 0.06
CA LEU A 276 -8.27 -23.10 -0.75
C LEU A 276 -7.53 -24.29 -1.38
N VAL A 277 -6.19 -24.32 -1.35
CA VAL A 277 -5.40 -25.54 -1.67
C VAL A 277 -5.43 -26.56 -0.53
N LYS A 278 -5.95 -26.22 0.67
CA LYS A 278 -5.97 -27.12 1.83
C LYS A 278 -7.26 -27.13 2.66
N SER A 279 -8.44 -26.85 2.12
CA SER A 279 -9.67 -27.38 2.75
C SER A 279 -10.91 -27.18 1.90
N ARG A 280 -11.48 -28.30 1.49
CA ARG A 280 -12.77 -28.46 0.84
C ARG A 280 -13.88 -28.43 1.90
N TRP A 281 -14.45 -27.26 2.22
CA TRP A 281 -15.74 -27.05 2.94
C TRP A 281 -16.24 -25.60 2.66
N THR A 282 -17.21 -25.34 1.76
CA THR A 282 -18.66 -25.04 1.99
C THR A 282 -18.91 -24.13 3.22
N THR A 283 -19.51 -22.92 3.19
CA THR A 283 -20.65 -22.31 2.46
C THR A 283 -20.67 -20.77 2.71
N PRO A 284 -21.43 -19.94 1.96
CA PRO A 284 -21.30 -18.48 1.95
C PRO A 284 -21.99 -17.78 3.15
N PHE A 285 -21.33 -16.77 3.72
CA PHE A 285 -21.92 -15.87 4.71
C PHE A 285 -22.88 -14.89 4.02
N ASN A 286 -24.18 -15.14 4.18
CA ASN A 286 -25.24 -14.18 3.87
C ASN A 286 -25.27 -13.10 4.96
N CYS A 287 -24.96 -11.87 4.57
CA CYS A 287 -25.12 -10.69 5.43
C CYS A 287 -26.62 -10.38 5.58
N LYS A 288 -27.23 -10.74 6.70
CA LYS A 288 -28.54 -10.23 7.12
C LYS A 288 -28.36 -9.38 8.37
N MET A 289 -28.31 -8.08 8.15
CA MET A 289 -28.57 -7.08 9.19
C MET A 289 -29.95 -7.35 9.78
N TYR A 290 -30.01 -7.72 11.06
CA TYR A 290 -31.21 -7.58 11.87
C TYR A 290 -30.83 -6.88 13.17
N GLU A 291 -31.36 -5.67 13.32
CA GLU A 291 -31.41 -4.98 14.59
C GLU A 291 -32.42 -5.65 15.54
N ASN A 292 -32.04 -5.57 16.81
CA ASN A 292 -32.86 -5.41 18.01
C ASN A 292 -33.32 -6.60 18.87
N ASN A 293 -33.06 -6.36 20.16
CA ASN A 293 -33.80 -6.69 21.36
C ASN A 293 -33.69 -8.10 21.98
N ASN A 294 -32.93 -8.11 23.09
CA ASN A 294 -33.32 -8.57 24.42
C ASN A 294 -33.56 -10.08 24.64
N ASP A 295 -32.99 -10.55 25.76
CA ASP A 295 -33.27 -11.79 26.48
C ASP A 295 -32.78 -13.16 25.93
N ARG A 296 -31.88 -13.75 26.74
CA ARG A 296 -31.90 -15.13 27.29
C ARG A 296 -31.66 -16.35 26.37
N LYS A 297 -30.57 -17.05 26.74
CA LYS A 297 -30.41 -18.51 26.87
C LYS A 297 -30.92 -19.42 25.73
N ALA A 298 -29.99 -20.13 25.09
CA ALA A 298 -30.16 -21.54 24.71
C ALA A 298 -28.77 -22.15 24.43
N THR A 299 -28.31 -23.14 25.19
CA THR A 299 -28.60 -24.58 25.07
C THR A 299 -27.79 -25.23 23.96
N VAL A 300 -26.81 -26.02 24.39
CA VAL A 300 -26.00 -26.96 23.62
C VAL A 300 -26.91 -27.99 22.95
N LEU A 301 -26.74 -28.19 21.65
CA LEU A 301 -27.18 -29.41 20.95
C LEU A 301 -25.96 -30.01 20.24
N GLN A 302 -25.51 -31.13 20.80
CA GLN A 302 -24.66 -32.10 20.09
C GLN A 302 -25.47 -32.66 18.92
N ALA A 303 -24.84 -32.81 17.75
CA ALA A 303 -25.36 -33.63 16.67
C ALA A 303 -24.34 -34.70 16.33
N GLU A 304 -24.81 -35.93 16.45
CA GLU A 304 -24.09 -37.19 16.30
C GLU A 304 -23.70 -37.46 14.85
N THR A 305 -22.50 -38.01 14.67
CA THR A 305 -22.04 -38.61 13.42
C THR A 305 -22.84 -39.89 13.15
N THR A 306 -23.56 -39.93 12.02
CA THR A 306 -24.06 -41.19 11.46
C THR A 306 -23.33 -41.49 10.17
N THR A 307 -22.58 -42.59 10.19
CA THR A 307 -21.91 -43.22 9.05
C THR A 307 -22.89 -44.14 8.30
N LEU A 308 -22.55 -44.42 7.03
CA LEU A 308 -22.96 -45.53 6.15
C LEU A 308 -23.94 -45.11 5.04
N GLN A 309 -23.71 -45.37 3.75
CA GLN A 309 -22.81 -46.30 3.04
C GLN A 309 -22.20 -45.65 1.80
#